data_AF-A0A7J2RDE7-F1
#
_entry.id   AF-A0A7J2RDE7-F1
#
_cell.length_a   1.000
_cell.length_b   1.000
_cell.length_c   1.000
_cell.angle_alpha   90.00
_cell.angle_beta   90.00
_cell.angle_gamma   90.00
#
_symmetry.space_group_name_H-M   'P 1'
#
loop_
_entity.id
_entity.type
_entity.pdbx_description
1 polymer ?
#
loop_
_entity_poly.entity_id
_entity_poly.type
_entity_poly.pdbx_seq_one_letter_code
_entity_poly.pdbx_strand_id
1 'polypeptide(L)' 'MRVKAYDIIYCTEQEDQEDLEIVSALPSVLILDVDNEEDVADAISGKTGWLVEGFQIDVIG' A
#
# COMPACT_ATOMS: atom_id res chain seq x y z
N MET A 1 -12.68 -9.38 4.45
CA MET A 1 -13.26 -8.05 4.73
C MET A 1 -12.74 -7.09 3.68
N ARG A 2 -13.62 -6.34 3.02
CA ARG A 2 -13.17 -5.44 1.97
C ARG A 2 -12.86 -4.06 2.53
N VAL A 3 -11.65 -3.58 2.27
CA VAL A 3 -11.18 -2.27 2.70
C VAL A 3 -10.65 -1.48 1.52
N LYS A 4 -10.82 -0.18 1.61
CA LYS A 4 -10.20 0.79 0.72
C LYS A 4 -9.03 1.41 1.46
N ALA A 5 -7.82 1.02 1.11
CA ALA A 5 -6.62 1.73 1.50
C ALA A 5 -6.46 2.99 0.64
N TYR A 6 -6.17 4.12 1.25
CA TYR A 6 -5.92 5.40 0.58
C TYR A 6 -4.88 6.20 1.33
N ASP A 7 -4.33 7.24 0.68
CA ASP A 7 -3.25 8.05 1.24
C ASP A 7 -2.04 7.17 1.61
N ILE A 8 -1.73 6.19 0.75
CA ILE A 8 -0.69 5.20 0.99
C ILE A 8 0.68 5.87 0.82
N ILE A 9 1.48 5.80 1.88
CA ILE A 9 2.87 6.24 1.96
C ILE A 9 3.74 5.01 1.86
N TYR A 10 4.42 4.86 0.73
CA TYR A 10 5.38 3.79 0.50
C TYR A 10 6.72 4.14 1.13
N CYS A 11 7.37 3.12 1.70
CA CYS A 11 8.73 3.27 2.20
C CYS A 11 9.67 3.45 1.01
N THR A 12 10.25 4.63 0.89
CA THR A 12 11.23 4.95 -0.16
C THR A 12 12.64 5.04 0.41
N GLU A 13 12.97 4.25 1.43
CA GLU A 13 14.32 4.20 1.97
C GLU A 13 15.30 3.91 0.82
N GLN A 14 16.11 4.93 0.55
CA GLN A 14 16.82 5.16 -0.69
C GLN A 14 18.00 4.19 -0.82
N GLU A 15 17.85 3.08 -1.54
CA GLU A 15 19.02 2.31 -2.01
C GLU A 15 19.23 2.43 -3.53
N ASP A 16 18.21 2.64 -4.35
CA ASP A 16 18.37 2.74 -5.81
C ASP A 16 17.57 3.88 -6.46
N GLN A 17 18.20 4.62 -7.37
CA GLN A 17 17.53 5.71 -8.12
C GLN A 17 16.49 5.19 -9.12
N GLU A 18 16.55 3.91 -9.50
CA GLU A 18 15.58 3.27 -10.41
C GLU A 18 14.20 3.08 -9.76
N ASP A 19 14.17 3.03 -8.43
CA ASP A 19 12.99 2.75 -7.62
C ASP A 19 12.01 3.95 -7.54
N LEU A 20 12.51 5.19 -7.68
CA LEU A 20 11.70 6.42 -7.60
C LEU A 20 10.68 6.58 -8.75
N GLU A 21 11.00 6.11 -9.95
CA GLU A 21 10.03 6.10 -11.07
C GLU A 21 8.89 5.10 -10.82
N ILE A 22 9.18 4.00 -10.12
CA ILE A 22 8.20 2.97 -9.78
C ILE A 22 7.28 3.48 -8.68
N VAL A 23 7.80 4.18 -7.65
CA VAL A 23 6.97 4.76 -6.57
C VAL A 23 5.93 5.73 -7.12
N SER A 24 6.30 6.55 -8.12
CA SER A 24 5.35 7.47 -8.77
C SER A 24 4.25 6.75 -9.56
N ALA A 25 4.48 5.49 -9.96
CA ALA A 25 3.49 4.64 -10.62
C ALA A 25 2.63 3.85 -9.62
N LEU A 26 2.95 3.88 -8.32
CA LEU A 26 2.19 3.14 -7.32
C LEU A 26 0.83 3.80 -7.07
N PRO A 27 -0.24 2.98 -7.00
CA PRO A 27 -1.58 3.49 -6.77
C PRO A 27 -1.72 4.00 -5.34
N SER A 28 -2.03 5.29 -5.18
CA SER A 28 -2.28 5.92 -3.88
C SER A 28 -3.58 5.43 -3.21
N VAL A 29 -4.41 4.69 -3.94
CA VAL A 29 -5.67 4.10 -3.47
C VAL A 29 -5.78 2.67 -3.97
N LEU A 30 -6.03 1.73 -3.07
CA LEU A 30 -6.20 0.31 -3.35
C LEU A 30 -7.43 -0.25 -2.65
N ILE A 31 -8.20 -1.07 -3.38
CA ILE A 31 -9.24 -1.89 -2.78
C ILE A 31 -8.66 -3.29 -2.58
N LEU A 32 -8.71 -3.74 -1.33
CA LEU A 32 -8.11 -4.99 -0.86
C LEU A 32 -9.17 -5.80 -0.11
N ASP A 33 -9.06 -7.11 -0.19
CA ASP A 33 -9.82 -8.03 0.65
C ASP A 33 -8.85 -8.62 1.66
N VAL A 34 -9.06 -8.31 2.93
CA VAL A 34 -8.19 -8.64 4.04
C VAL A 34 -9.01 -9.27 5.16
N ASP A 35 -8.44 -10.18 5.92
CA ASP A 35 -9.15 -10.74 7.07
C ASP A 35 -9.23 -9.73 8.23
N ASN A 36 -8.17 -8.95 8.46
CA ASN A 36 -8.11 -7.89 9.48
C ASN A 36 -7.44 -6.60 8.96
N GLU A 37 -7.56 -5.52 9.74
CA GLU A 37 -6.91 -4.23 9.43
C GLU A 37 -5.38 -4.31 9.44
N GLU A 38 -4.80 -5.20 10.25
CA GLU A 38 -3.36 -5.44 10.32
C GLU A 38 -2.81 -6.10 9.04
N ASP A 39 -3.63 -6.89 8.36
CA ASP A 39 -3.28 -7.55 7.09
C ASP A 39 -3.26 -6.59 5.90
N VAL A 40 -3.72 -5.33 6.07
CA VAL A 40 -3.76 -4.35 4.97
C VAL A 40 -2.36 -3.98 4.51
N ALA A 41 -1.42 -3.81 5.43
CA ALA A 41 -0.04 -3.50 5.08
C ALA A 41 0.58 -4.61 4.21
N ASP A 42 0.36 -5.86 4.62
CA ASP A 42 0.85 -7.05 3.92
C ASP A 42 0.15 -7.20 2.55
N ALA A 43 -1.16 -6.96 2.48
CA ALA A 43 -1.92 -7.02 1.24
C ALA A 43 -1.53 -5.92 0.23
N ILE A 44 -1.20 -4.70 0.71
CA ILE A 44 -0.63 -3.65 -0.16
C ILE A 44 0.73 -4.13 -0.67
N SER A 45 1.62 -4.53 0.25
CA SER A 45 2.97 -4.97 -0.07
C SER A 45 3.00 -6.16 -1.05
N GLY A 46 2.14 -7.16 -0.86
CA GLY A 46 2.02 -8.29 -1.77
C GLY A 46 1.49 -7.92 -3.15
N LYS A 47 0.76 -6.80 -3.28
CA LYS A 47 0.18 -6.35 -4.54
C LYS A 47 1.07 -5.37 -5.30
N THR A 48 1.77 -4.50 -4.59
CA THR A 48 2.69 -3.52 -5.18
C THR A 48 4.11 -4.05 -5.26
N GLY A 49 4.51 -4.95 -4.37
CA GLY A 49 5.90 -5.32 -4.12
C GLY A 49 6.63 -4.32 -3.22
N TRP A 50 5.91 -3.38 -2.60
CA TRP A 50 6.48 -2.26 -1.86
C TRP A 50 6.01 -2.22 -0.42
N LEU A 51 6.96 -2.03 0.49
CA LEU A 51 6.65 -1.78 1.90
C LEU A 51 5.92 -0.43 2.04
N VAL A 52 4.97 -0.40 2.96
CA VAL A 52 4.21 0.81 3.31
C VAL A 52 4.61 1.28 4.69
N GLU A 53 4.87 2.57 4.83
CA GLU A 53 5.13 3.22 6.13
C GLU A 53 3.83 3.70 6.79
N GLY A 54 2.86 4.11 5.97
CA GLY A 54 1.60 4.62 6.46
C GLY A 54 0.52 4.52 5.42
N PHE A 55 -0.72 4.38 5.85
CA PHE A 55 -1.89 4.39 4.99
C PHE A 55 -3.13 4.63 5.84
N GLN A 56 -4.20 5.10 5.21
CA GLN A 56 -5.53 5.17 5.81
C GLN A 56 -6.40 4.07 5.21
N ILE A 57 -7.34 3.56 5.99
CA ILE A 57 -8.30 2.54 5.54
C ILE A 57 -9.73 2.99 5.77
N ASP A 58 -10.59 2.66 4.82
CA ASP A 58 -12.03 2.79 4.93
C ASP A 58 -12.65 1.41 4.71
N VAL A 59 -13.43 0.92 5.66
CA VAL A 59 -14.05 -0.41 5.57
C VAL A 59 -15.31 -0.29 4.73
N ILE A 60 -15.30 -0.94 3.56
CA ILE A 60 -16.43 -0.98 2.62
C ILE A 60 -16.98 -2.40 2.66
N GLY A 61 -18.05 -2.57 3.43
CA GLY A 61 -18.70 -3.86 3.74
C GLY A 61 -19.03 -4.75 2.55
#